data_AF-A0A060BMF1-F1
#
_entry.id   AF-A0A060BMF1-F1
#
_cell.length_a   1.000
_cell.length_b   1.000
_cell.length_c   1.000
_cell.angle_alpha   90.00
_cell.angle_beta   90.00
_cell.angle_gamma   90.00
#
_symmetry.space_group_name_H-M   'P 1'
#
loop_
_entity.id
_entity.type
_entity.pdbx_description
1 polymer ?
#
loop_
_entity_poly.entity_id
_entity_poly.type
_entity_poly.pdbx_seq_one_letter_code
_entity_poly.pdbx_strand_id
1 'polypeptide(L)'
;MRYFNNKFHVLFTTLTEGSYIYTSASAKGPWEKHKIDVFLYDPGMFVDNDGRLYVVSGNTDIFVTELDTVTLQAKSEQKQIFKAHRHGLEGNRCYHIGDYYYIYCYLVEAIVEGQDL
;
A
#
# COMPACT_ATOMS: atom_id res chain seq x y z
N MET A 1 7.73 -4.64 -0.74
CA MET A 1 9.06 -4.10 -1.10
C MET A 1 9.09 -3.77 -2.59
N ARG A 2 9.70 -2.63 -2.95
CA ARG A 2 9.99 -2.21 -4.32
C ARG A 2 11.43 -1.70 -4.43
N TYR A 3 11.97 -1.65 -5.63
CA TYR A 3 13.29 -1.08 -5.91
C TYR A 3 13.14 0.03 -6.94
N PHE A 4 13.51 1.26 -6.56
CA PHE A 4 13.50 2.44 -7.41
C PHE A 4 14.51 3.45 -6.85
N ASN A 5 14.94 4.44 -7.64
CA ASN A 5 15.95 5.44 -7.21
C ASN A 5 17.20 4.80 -6.57
N ASN A 6 17.64 3.65 -7.12
CA ASN A 6 18.76 2.84 -6.66
C ASN A 6 18.67 2.36 -5.19
N LYS A 7 17.46 2.30 -4.61
CA LYS A 7 17.23 1.83 -3.24
C LYS A 7 16.07 0.83 -3.18
N PHE A 8 16.19 -0.12 -2.27
CA PHE A 8 15.06 -0.89 -1.76
C PHE A 8 14.18 0.01 -0.91
N HIS A 9 12.86 -0.14 -1.05
CA HIS A 9 11.84 0.55 -0.28
C HIS A 9 10.87 -0.47 0.30
N VAL A 10 10.68 -0.45 1.61
CA VAL A 10 9.76 -1.32 2.35
C VAL A 10 8.73 -0.45 3.05
N LEU A 11 7.48 -0.53 2.59
CA LEU A 11 6.34 0.13 3.19
C LEU A 11 5.59 -0.86 4.08
N PHE A 12 5.29 -0.45 5.31
CA PHE A 12 4.38 -1.14 6.21
C PHE A 12 3.69 -0.14 7.14
N THR A 13 2.64 -0.61 7.80
CA THR A 13 1.84 0.21 8.71
C THR A 13 1.74 -0.48 10.05
N THR A 14 1.93 0.28 11.12
CA THR A 14 1.58 -0.17 12.47
C THR A 14 0.20 0.40 12.82
N LEU A 15 -0.63 -0.40 13.51
CA LEU A 15 -2.00 0.01 13.84
C LEU A 15 -2.06 1.19 14.82
N THR A 16 -0.98 1.47 15.54
CA THR A 16 -0.92 2.51 16.58
C THR A 16 -0.05 3.70 16.20
N GLU A 17 1.02 3.51 15.42
CA GLU A 17 2.00 4.57 15.15
C GLU A 17 1.95 5.09 13.71
N GLY A 18 1.24 4.39 12.81
CA GLY A 18 1.02 4.80 11.43
C GLY A 18 1.93 4.13 10.40
N SER A 19 2.03 4.74 9.22
CA SER A 19 2.72 4.17 8.06
C SER A 19 4.18 4.61 7.99
N TYR A 20 5.06 3.69 7.60
CA TYR A 20 6.49 3.93 7.48
C TYR A 20 7.05 3.36 6.18
N ILE A 21 7.97 4.10 5.56
CA ILE A 21 8.85 3.59 4.50
C ILE A 21 10.26 3.46 5.05
N TYR A 22 10.87 2.30 4.86
CA TYR A 22 12.28 2.08 5.12
C TYR A 22 13.03 1.98 3.79
N THR A 23 14.15 2.68 3.67
CA THR A 23 14.96 2.68 2.44
C THR A 23 16.39 2.22 2.67
N SER A 24 16.98 1.54 1.69
CA SER A 24 18.40 1.19 1.72
C SER A 24 18.95 0.90 0.32
N ALA A 25 20.21 1.23 0.06
CA ALA A 25 20.90 0.80 -1.16
C ALA A 25 21.21 -0.71 -1.17
N SER A 26 21.13 -1.39 -0.01
CA SER A 26 21.40 -2.82 0.14
C SER A 26 20.26 -3.49 0.91
N ALA A 27 19.85 -4.69 0.48
CA ALA A 27 18.84 -5.46 1.21
C ALA A 27 19.29 -5.84 2.64
N LYS A 28 20.60 -5.74 2.93
CA LYS A 28 21.16 -5.97 4.28
C LYS A 28 21.16 -4.71 5.15
N GLY A 29 20.78 -3.55 4.62
CA GLY A 29 20.88 -2.26 5.29
C GLY A 29 22.25 -1.59 5.14
N PRO A 30 22.52 -0.50 5.89
CA PRO A 30 21.63 0.07 6.91
C PRO A 30 20.33 0.62 6.31
N TRP A 31 19.25 0.60 7.08
CA TRP A 31 17.94 1.09 6.65
C TRP A 31 17.66 2.46 7.25
N GLU A 32 17.20 3.38 6.42
CA GLU A 32 16.73 4.71 6.80
C GLU A 32 15.21 4.69 6.96
N LYS A 33 14.70 5.17 8.10
CA LYS A 33 13.27 5.20 8.44
C LYS A 33 12.63 6.53 8.05
N HIS A 34 11.50 6.46 7.34
CA HIS A 34 10.67 7.58 6.94
C HIS A 34 9.25 7.36 7.48
N LYS A 35 8.71 8.32 8.23
CA LYS A 35 7.29 8.30 8.63
C LYS A 35 6.46 9.01 7.57
N ILE A 36 5.33 8.45 7.19
CA ILE A 36 4.39 9.05 6.25
C ILE A 36 3.29 9.76 7.06
N ASP A 37 2.84 10.91 6.58
CA ASP A 37 1.77 11.73 7.14
C ASP A 37 0.36 11.11 7.04
N VAL A 38 0.17 10.12 6.17
CA VAL A 38 -1.09 9.41 5.96
C VAL A 38 -1.06 7.97 6.49
N PHE A 39 -2.16 7.56 7.12
CA PHE A 39 -2.39 6.17 7.50
C PHE A 39 -2.86 5.35 6.30
N LEU A 40 -2.11 4.29 5.97
CA LEU A 40 -2.32 3.44 4.79
C LEU A 40 -2.52 2.00 5.27
N TYR A 41 -3.76 1.56 5.44
CA TYR A 41 -4.07 0.19 5.90
C TYR A 41 -3.66 -0.84 4.83
N ASP A 42 -2.98 -1.92 5.23
CA ASP A 42 -2.47 -2.99 4.34
C ASP A 42 -1.91 -2.50 3.00
N PRO A 43 -0.81 -1.72 3.03
CA PRO A 43 -0.39 -0.95 1.88
C PRO A 43 0.32 -1.78 0.81
N GLY A 44 -0.11 -1.60 -0.43
CA GLY A 44 0.50 -2.10 -1.65
C GLY A 44 1.21 -0.99 -2.43
N MET A 45 2.51 -0.79 -2.16
CA MET A 45 3.34 0.17 -2.89
C MET A 45 3.64 -0.27 -4.33
N PHE A 46 3.53 0.64 -5.29
CA PHE A 46 3.75 0.42 -6.72
C PHE A 46 4.39 1.65 -7.35
N VAL A 47 5.41 1.44 -8.19
CA VAL A 47 6.04 2.49 -9.00
C VAL A 47 5.61 2.26 -10.43
N ASP A 48 5.03 3.28 -11.03
CA ASP A 48 4.48 3.22 -12.37
C ASP A 48 5.54 3.47 -13.45
N ASN A 49 5.19 3.18 -14.70
CA ASN A 49 6.06 3.36 -15.86
C ASN A 49 6.38 4.84 -16.14
N ASP A 50 5.55 5.76 -15.65
CA ASP A 50 5.81 7.21 -15.70
C ASP A 50 6.72 7.71 -14.56
N GLY A 51 7.19 6.80 -13.70
CA GLY A 51 8.06 7.09 -12.57
C GLY A 51 7.34 7.58 -11.31
N ARG A 52 6.01 7.67 -11.31
CA ARG A 52 5.24 8.07 -10.12
C ARG A 52 5.07 6.92 -9.14
N LEU A 53 4.99 7.26 -7.86
CA LEU A 53 4.85 6.32 -6.76
C LEU A 53 3.42 6.35 -6.23
N TYR A 54 2.77 5.20 -6.22
CA TYR A 54 1.43 5.04 -5.70
C TYR A 54 1.39 3.99 -4.59
N VAL A 55 0.45 4.16 -3.67
CA VAL A 55 0.09 3.15 -2.69
C VAL A 55 -1.38 2.85 -2.82
N VAL A 56 -1.71 1.57 -3.03
CA VAL A 56 -3.06 1.07 -2.87
C VAL A 56 -3.23 0.61 -1.43
N SER A 57 -4.28 1.04 -0.75
CA SER A 57 -4.49 0.75 0.67
C SER A 57 -5.98 0.65 1.01
N GLY A 58 -6.26 0.05 2.16
CA GLY A 58 -7.61 -0.08 2.70
C GLY A 58 -7.89 -1.47 3.26
N ASN A 59 -9.00 -1.53 4.00
CA ASN A 59 -9.71 -2.73 4.39
C ASN A 59 -11.15 -2.55 3.93
N THR A 60 -11.72 -3.52 3.21
CA THR A 60 -13.05 -3.42 2.59
C THR A 60 -13.08 -2.45 1.41
N ASP A 61 -13.01 -1.15 1.66
CA ASP A 61 -12.94 -0.13 0.60
C ASP A 61 -11.48 0.10 0.21
N ILE A 62 -11.22 0.24 -1.09
CA ILE A 62 -9.86 0.37 -1.62
C ILE A 62 -9.63 1.79 -2.13
N PHE A 63 -8.49 2.34 -1.72
CA PHE A 63 -8.04 3.69 -2.04
C PHE A 63 -6.69 3.65 -2.74
N VAL A 64 -6.39 4.71 -3.49
CA VAL A 64 -5.06 5.01 -4.01
C VAL A 64 -4.58 6.35 -3.48
N THR A 65 -3.31 6.41 -3.09
CA THR A 65 -2.62 7.64 -2.70
C THR A 65 -1.35 7.77 -3.52
N GLU A 66 -1.12 8.92 -4.13
CA GLU A 66 0.18 9.23 -4.75
C GLU A 66 1.14 9.74 -3.68
N LEU A 67 2.35 9.18 -3.65
CA LEU A 67 3.45 9.67 -2.84
C LEU A 67 4.50 10.36 -3.72
N ASP A 68 5.19 11.34 -3.16
CA ASP A 68 6.36 11.92 -3.80
C ASP A 68 7.55 10.95 -3.72
N THR A 69 8.26 10.75 -4.84
CA THR A 69 9.37 9.79 -4.91
C THR A 69 10.62 10.22 -4.16
N VAL A 70 10.71 11.49 -3.77
CA VAL A 70 11.85 12.08 -3.05
C VAL A 70 11.51 12.22 -1.57
N THR A 71 10.40 12.89 -1.23
CA THR A 71 10.01 13.13 0.17
C THR A 71 9.30 11.95 0.81
N LEU A 72 8.77 11.03 0.00
CA LEU A 72 7.97 9.87 0.40
C LEU A 72 6.68 10.24 1.16
N GLN A 73 6.25 11.50 1.07
CA GLN A 73 5.00 12.01 1.65
C GLN A 73 3.86 12.00 0.63
N ALA A 74 2.62 12.04 1.10
CA ALA A 74 1.46 12.11 0.23
C ALA A 74 1.44 13.40 -0.60
N LYS A 75 1.19 13.26 -1.90
CA LYS A 75 0.97 14.40 -2.82
C LYS A 75 -0.50 14.76 -2.99
N SER A 76 -1.39 13.84 -2.62
CA SER A 76 -2.83 13.98 -2.75
C SER A 76 -3.53 13.32 -1.56
N GLU A 77 -4.80 13.69 -1.36
CA GLU A 77 -5.69 12.91 -0.51
C GLU A 77 -5.89 11.49 -1.08
N GLN A 78 -6.33 10.58 -0.20
CA GLN A 78 -6.66 9.21 -0.62
C GLN A 78 -7.89 9.24 -1.53
N LYS A 79 -7.77 8.69 -2.73
CA LYS A 79 -8.87 8.57 -3.68
C LYS A 79 -9.45 7.17 -3.63
N GLN A 80 -10.74 7.06 -3.32
CA GLN A 80 -11.43 5.78 -3.40
C GLN A 80 -11.50 5.31 -4.86
N ILE A 81 -11.09 4.07 -5.10
CA ILE A 81 -11.11 3.43 -6.42
C ILE A 81 -12.02 2.21 -6.47
N PHE A 82 -12.36 1.65 -5.30
CA PHE A 82 -13.32 0.58 -5.18
C PHE A 82 -14.13 0.74 -3.89
N LYS A 83 -15.46 0.64 -4.02
CA LYS A 83 -16.38 0.55 -2.90
C LYS A 83 -16.91 -0.86 -2.83
N ALA A 84 -16.56 -1.58 -1.77
CA ALA A 84 -16.92 -2.99 -1.66
C ALA A 84 -18.38 -3.17 -1.22
N HIS A 85 -18.95 -4.30 -1.63
CA HIS A 85 -20.28 -4.76 -1.22
C HIS A 85 -20.21 -5.77 -0.05
N ARG A 86 -19.00 -6.17 0.34
CA ARG A 86 -18.72 -7.09 1.44
C ARG A 86 -17.40 -6.71 2.12
N HIS A 87 -17.27 -7.07 3.38
CA HIS A 87 -16.09 -6.77 4.19
C HIS A 87 -14.91 -7.70 3.90
N GLY A 88 -13.72 -7.31 4.37
CA GLY A 88 -12.56 -8.20 4.45
C GLY A 88 -11.66 -8.20 3.21
N LEU A 89 -11.75 -7.21 2.32
CA LEU A 89 -10.74 -7.02 1.27
C LEU A 89 -9.47 -6.40 1.86
N GLU A 90 -8.39 -7.17 1.89
CA GLU A 90 -7.14 -6.85 2.58
C GLU A 90 -5.90 -7.19 1.74
N GLY A 91 -4.70 -6.89 2.26
CA GLY A 91 -3.43 -7.32 1.65
C GLY A 91 -3.16 -6.75 0.25
N ASN A 92 -3.47 -5.47 0.04
CA ASN A 92 -3.46 -4.82 -1.27
C ASN A 92 -2.13 -4.94 -2.01
N ARG A 93 -2.19 -5.22 -3.32
CA ARG A 93 -1.05 -5.18 -4.26
C ARG A 93 -1.49 -4.64 -5.60
N CYS A 94 -0.68 -3.79 -6.22
CA CYS A 94 -0.93 -3.23 -7.55
C CYS A 94 0.16 -3.61 -8.55
N TYR A 95 -0.25 -3.82 -9.80
CA TYR A 95 0.59 -4.13 -10.95
C TYR A 95 0.07 -3.39 -12.18
N HIS A 96 0.96 -2.86 -13.01
CA HIS A 96 0.63 -2.33 -14.34
C HIS A 96 1.19 -3.28 -15.39
N ILE A 97 0.32 -3.85 -16.22
CA ILE A 97 0.67 -4.85 -17.23
C ILE A 97 -0.08 -4.51 -18.52
N GLY A 98 0.66 -4.20 -19.59
CA GLY A 98 0.07 -3.69 -20.82
C GLY A 98 -0.64 -2.37 -20.58
N ASP A 99 -1.90 -2.28 -21.02
CA ASP A 99 -2.73 -1.07 -20.86
C ASP A 99 -3.58 -1.09 -19.57
N TYR A 100 -3.37 -2.06 -18.67
CA TYR A 100 -4.23 -2.31 -17.53
C TYR A 100 -3.50 -2.29 -16.18
N TYR A 101 -4.21 -1.81 -15.16
CA TYR A 101 -3.83 -1.94 -13.76
C TYR A 101 -4.61 -3.07 -13.11
N TYR A 102 -3.88 -3.93 -12.40
CA TYR A 102 -4.42 -5.05 -11.64
C TYR A 102 -4.19 -4.81 -10.16
N ILE A 103 -5.29 -4.80 -9.41
CA ILE A 103 -5.25 -4.72 -7.95
C ILE A 103 -5.67 -6.07 -7.40
N TYR A 104 -4.75 -6.67 -6.65
CA TYR A 104 -4.97 -7.93 -5.96
C TYR A 104 -5.17 -7.67 -4.48
N CYS A 105 -6.28 -8.17 -3.96
CA CYS A 105 -6.64 -8.16 -2.54
C CYS A 105 -7.07 -9.58 -2.15
N TYR A 106 -6.81 -9.97 -0.91
CA TYR A 106 -7.33 -11.20 -0.34
C TYR A 106 -8.65 -10.90 0.34
N LEU A 107 -9.64 -11.78 0.15
CA LEU A 107 -10.85 -11.76 0.98
C LEU A 107 -10.58 -12.57 2.23
N VAL A 108 -10.71 -11.94 3.39
CA VAL A 108 -10.68 -12.61 4.70
C VAL A 108 -12.10 -12.60 5.26
N GLU A 109 -12.71 -13.78 5.33
CA GLU A 109 -13.94 -14.00 6.09
C GLU A 109 -13.57 -14.75 7.37
N ALA A 110 -13.73 -14.08 8.52
CA ALA A 110 -13.68 -14.77 9.79
C ALA A 110 -14.97 -15.59 9.91
N ILE A 111 -14.88 -16.91 9.76
CA ILE A 111 -15.96 -17.81 10.18
C ILE A 111 -15.98 -17.76 11.70
N VAL A 112 -16.87 -16.95 12.25
CA VAL A 112 -17.19 -17.03 13.67
C VAL A 112 -18.11 -18.24 13.81
N GLU A 113 -17.57 -19.37 14.27
CA GLU A 113 -18.41 -20.49 14.71
C GLU A 113 -19.34 -19.97 15.82
N GLY A 114 -20.65 -19.98 15.56
CA GLY A 114 -21.67 -19.69 16.57
C GLY A 114 -22.64 -18.52 16.31
N GLN A 115 -22.74 -18.00 15.09
CA GLN A 115 -23.95 -17.26 14.69
C GLN A 115 -24.73 -18.07 13.67
N ASP A 116 -25.86 -18.62 14.15
CA ASP A 116 -26.84 -19.36 13.37
C ASP A 116 -27.33 -18.53 12.17
N LEU A 117 -27.36 -19.20 11.01
CA LEU A 117 -28.10 -18.78 9.82
C LEU A 117 -29.62 -18.94 10.03
#